data_AF-A0A327YTW2-F1
#
_entry.id   AF-A0A327YTW2-F1
#
_cell.length_a   1.000
_cell.length_b   1.000
_cell.length_c   1.000
_cell.angle_alpha   90.00
_cell.angle_beta   90.00
_cell.angle_gamma   90.00
#
_symmetry.space_group_name_H-M   'P 1'
#
loop_
_entity.id
_entity.type
_entity.pdbx_description
1 polymer ?
#
loop_
_entity_poly.entity_id
_entity_poly.type
_entity_poly.pdbx_seq_one_letter_code
_entity_poly.pdbx_strand_id
1 'polypeptide(L)'
;MVFLTKFLTILFIFLVVFFWNKYIVEFVLNRPEEFHKKYNAKNLDKQPIKFYLENKTAIIKFAKGFYWFGFVVIAIMILIDFIPKK
;
A
#
# COMPACT_ATOMS: atom_id res chain seq x y z
N MET A 1 -18.31 2.43 26.24
CA MET A 1 -17.60 1.21 25.78
C MET A 1 -17.48 1.16 24.26
N VAL A 2 -18.57 1.28 23.49
CA VAL A 2 -18.58 1.24 22.01
C VAL A 2 -17.61 2.22 21.35
N PHE A 3 -17.57 3.49 21.78
CA PHE A 3 -16.67 4.49 21.22
C PHE A 3 -15.18 4.13 21.43
N LEU A 4 -14.82 3.68 22.64
CA LEU A 4 -13.45 3.25 22.95
C LEU A 4 -13.04 2.05 22.08
N THR A 5 -13.93 1.07 21.89
CA THR A 5 -13.68 -0.08 21.02
C THR A 5 -13.45 0.34 19.57
N LYS A 6 -14.26 1.25 19.03
CA LYS A 6 -14.06 1.80 17.68
C LYS A 6 -12.72 2.51 17.56
N PHE A 7 -12.39 3.36 18.53
CA PHE A 7 -11.12 4.08 18.55
C PHE A 7 -9.92 3.13 18.57
N LEU A 8 -9.92 2.12 19.44
CA LEU A 8 -8.85 1.12 19.51
C LEU A 8 -8.74 0.29 18.22
N THR A 9 -9.88 -0.02 17.58
CA THR A 9 -9.91 -0.73 16.30
C THR A 9 -9.27 0.12 15.20
N ILE A 10 -9.64 1.40 15.09
CA ILE A 10 -9.05 2.33 14.12
C ILE A 10 -7.55 2.50 14.39
N LEU A 11 -7.15 2.63 15.66
CA LEU A 11 -5.74 2.74 16.05
C LEU A 11 -4.95 1.48 15.65
N PHE A 12 -5.51 0.30 15.87
CA PHE A 12 -4.87 -0.95 15.45
C PHE A 12 -4.69 -1.03 13.93
N ILE A 13 -5.75 -0.74 13.16
CA ILE A 13 -5.68 -0.72 11.70
C ILE A 13 -4.67 0.33 11.22
N PHE A 14 -4.64 1.51 11.85
CA PHE A 14 -3.66 2.55 11.56
C PHE A 14 -2.23 2.02 11.71
N LEU A 15 -1.92 1.32 12.80
CA LEU A 15 -0.59 0.74 13.01
C LEU A 15 -0.25 -0.28 11.93
N VAL A 16 -1.19 -1.16 11.58
CA VAL A 16 -0.99 -2.16 10.51
C VAL A 16 -0.71 -1.46 9.17
N VAL A 17 -1.53 -0.48 8.78
CA VAL A 17 -1.37 0.27 7.53
C VAL A 17 -0.07 1.07 7.53
N PHE A 18 0.29 1.69 8.66
CA PHE A 18 1.53 2.44 8.82
C PHE A 18 2.75 1.53 8.58
N PHE A 19 2.81 0.38 9.25
CA PHE A 19 3.92 -0.56 9.10
C PHE A 19 3.96 -1.18 7.69
N TRP A 20 2.80 -1.49 7.13
CA TRP A 20 2.69 -1.99 5.76
C TRP A 20 3.23 -0.98 4.75
N ASN A 21 2.81 0.28 4.84
CA ASN A 21 3.27 1.35 3.96
C ASN A 21 4.76 1.68 4.14
N LYS A 22 5.28 1.57 5.37
CA LYS A 22 6.67 1.85 5.69
C LYS A 22 7.62 0.77 5.15
N TYR A 23 7.27 -0.51 5.33
CA TYR A 23 8.19 -1.61 5.07
C TYR A 23 7.84 -2.44 3.84
N ILE A 24 6.56 -2.79 3.65
CA ILE A 24 6.17 -3.80 2.67
C ILE A 24 6.03 -3.20 1.27
N VAL A 25 5.39 -2.04 1.14
CA VAL A 25 5.11 -1.45 -0.19
C VAL A 25 6.39 -1.19 -0.97
N GLU A 26 7.38 -0.58 -0.33
CA GLU A 26 8.65 -0.26 -0.98
C GLU A 26 9.49 -1.51 -1.25
N PHE A 27 9.51 -2.45 -0.30
CA PHE A 27 10.19 -3.74 -0.49
C PHE A 27 9.64 -4.50 -1.71
N VAL A 28 8.32 -4.64 -1.83
CA VAL A 28 7.69 -5.36 -2.95
C VAL A 28 7.94 -4.65 -4.28
N LEU A 29 7.81 -3.32 -4.32
CA LEU A 29 7.97 -2.54 -5.55
C LEU A 29 9.45 -2.36 -5.97
N ASN A 30 10.42 -2.68 -5.11
CA ASN A 30 11.82 -2.73 -5.51
C ASN A 30 12.19 -4.05 -6.21
N ARG A 31 11.46 -5.14 -5.96
CA ARG A 31 11.78 -6.47 -6.50
C ARG A 31 11.82 -6.59 -8.02
N PRO A 32 10.87 -6.00 -8.79
CA PRO A 32 10.90 -6.14 -10.24
C PRO A 32 12.17 -5.54 -10.87
N GLU A 33 12.62 -4.41 -10.35
CA GLU A 33 13.86 -3.77 -10.82
C GLU A 33 15.08 -4.66 -10.54
N GLU A 34 15.22 -5.16 -9.31
CA GLU A 34 16.32 -6.05 -8.92
C GLU A 34 16.33 -7.32 -9.77
N PHE A 35 15.16 -7.92 -9.99
CA PHE A 35 15.00 -9.11 -10.81
C PHE A 35 15.42 -8.86 -12.26
N HIS A 36 14.92 -7.79 -12.89
CA HIS A 36 15.24 -7.50 -14.28
C HIS A 36 16.70 -7.08 -14.47
N LYS A 37 17.29 -6.32 -13.54
CA LYS A 37 18.73 -6.00 -13.60
C LYS A 37 19.59 -7.25 -13.48
N LYS A 38 19.20 -8.22 -12.65
CA LYS A 38 19.98 -9.45 -12.43
C LYS A 38 19.83 -10.49 -13.54
N TYR A 39 18.61 -10.69 -14.05
CA TYR A 39 18.31 -11.81 -14.95
C TYR A 39 17.86 -11.40 -16.35
N ASN A 40 17.50 -10.13 -16.57
CA ASN A 40 16.94 -9.67 -17.85
C ASN A 40 17.49 -8.30 -18.30
N ALA A 41 18.76 -8.04 -18.01
CA ALA A 41 19.39 -6.73 -18.22
C ALA A 41 19.30 -6.22 -19.68
N LYS A 42 19.29 -7.15 -20.65
CA LYS A 42 19.21 -6.85 -22.09
C LYS A 42 17.85 -6.32 -22.56
N ASN A 43 16.82 -6.37 -21.72
CA ASN A 43 15.45 -5.97 -22.07
C ASN A 43 14.90 -4.87 -21.13
N LEU A 44 15.77 -4.19 -20.36
CA LEU A 44 15.36 -3.11 -19.45
C LEU A 44 14.73 -1.92 -20.16
N ASP A 45 15.13 -1.68 -21.42
CA ASP A 45 14.66 -0.62 -22.31
C ASP A 45 13.38 -1.02 -23.07
N LYS A 46 12.92 -2.26 -22.95
CA LYS A 46 11.71 -2.74 -23.61
C LYS A 46 10.49 -2.58 -22.71
N GLN A 47 9.36 -2.32 -23.35
CA GLN A 47 8.07 -2.33 -22.66
C GLN A 47 7.70 -3.76 -22.23
N PRO A 48 7.04 -3.96 -21.08
CA PRO A 48 6.58 -2.93 -20.12
C PRO A 48 7.62 -2.55 -19.05
N ILE A 49 8.81 -3.17 -19.06
CA ILE A 49 9.84 -2.99 -18.02
C ILE A 49 10.31 -1.53 -17.97
N LYS A 50 10.55 -0.93 -19.14
CA LYS A 50 10.95 0.48 -19.27
C LYS A 50 9.96 1.41 -18.57
N PHE A 51 8.66 1.26 -18.82
CA PHE A 51 7.62 2.06 -18.17
C PHE A 51 7.67 1.92 -16.65
N TYR A 52 7.80 0.70 -16.13
CA TYR A 52 7.88 0.46 -14.69
C TYR A 52 9.07 1.18 -14.04
N LEU A 53 10.26 1.08 -14.67
CA LEU A 53 11.48 1.69 -14.15
C LEU A 53 11.43 3.23 -14.17
N GLU A 54 10.95 3.81 -15.27
CA GLU A 54 10.80 5.26 -15.42
C GLU A 54 9.77 5.84 -14.46
N ASN A 55 8.71 5.09 -14.14
CA ASN A 55 7.61 5.54 -13.28
C ASN A 55 7.68 4.99 -11.86
N LYS A 56 8.75 4.29 -11.46
CA LYS A 56 8.85 3.56 -10.19
C LYS A 56 8.48 4.41 -8.98
N THR A 57 9.05 5.62 -8.88
CA THR A 57 8.76 6.54 -7.77
C THR A 57 7.29 6.94 -7.72
N ALA A 58 6.66 7.17 -8.88
CA ALA A 58 5.24 7.49 -8.97
C ALA A 58 4.38 6.29 -8.57
N ILE A 59 4.73 5.08 -9.03
CA ILE A 59 4.05 3.83 -8.66
C ILE A 59 4.13 3.60 -7.14
N ILE A 60 5.30 3.79 -6.53
CA ILE A 60 5.48 3.65 -5.07
C ILE A 60 4.64 4.68 -4.32
N LYS A 61 4.66 5.95 -4.74
CA LYS A 61 3.83 7.00 -4.11
C LYS A 61 2.35 6.71 -4.25
N PHE A 62 1.90 6.29 -5.43
CA PHE A 62 0.52 5.91 -5.69
C PHE A 62 0.09 4.73 -4.80
N ALA A 63 0.88 3.67 -4.75
CA ALA A 63 0.60 2.51 -3.90
C ALA A 63 0.52 2.90 -2.42
N LYS A 64 1.49 3.69 -1.91
CA LYS A 64 1.46 4.17 -0.52
C LYS A 64 0.20 5.01 -0.24
N GLY A 65 -0.15 5.90 -1.18
CA GLY A 65 -1.37 6.70 -1.13
C GLY A 65 -2.64 5.86 -1.13
N PHE A 66 -2.70 4.80 -1.94
CA PHE A 66 -3.84 3.88 -2.03
C PHE A 66 -4.14 3.19 -0.69
N TYR A 67 -3.10 2.71 0.02
CA TYR A 67 -3.29 2.12 1.35
C TYR A 67 -3.77 3.14 2.39
N TRP A 68 -3.27 4.38 2.33
CA TRP A 68 -3.76 5.45 3.20
C TRP A 68 -5.21 5.83 2.89
N PHE A 69 -5.57 5.90 1.62
CA PHE A 69 -6.94 6.13 1.19
C PHE A 69 -7.87 5.02 1.69
N GLY A 70 -7.47 3.75 1.52
CA GLY A 70 -8.19 2.61 2.05
C GLY A 70 -8.37 2.67 3.58
N PHE A 71 -7.33 3.07 4.31
CA PHE A 71 -7.43 3.31 5.75
C PHE A 71 -8.49 4.36 6.10
N VAL A 72 -8.50 5.51 5.42
CA VAL A 72 -9.49 6.57 5.67
C VAL A 72 -10.90 6.07 5.44
N VAL A 73 -11.13 5.34 4.34
CA VAL A 73 -12.44 4.76 4.02
C VAL A 73 -12.89 3.78 5.12
N ILE A 74 -12.02 2.86 5.53
CA ILE A 74 -12.32 1.87 6.59
C ILE A 74 -12.59 2.57 7.92
N ALA A 75 -11.79 3.59 8.28
CA ALA A 75 -11.98 4.35 9.51
C ALA A 75 -13.35 5.04 9.54
N ILE A 76 -13.76 5.67 8.43
CA ILE A 76 -15.09 6.28 8.30
C ILE A 76 -16.18 5.21 8.46
N MET A 77 -16.06 4.06 7.77
CA MET A 77 -17.04 2.97 7.86
C MET A 77 -17.22 2.44 9.29
N ILE A 78 -16.13 2.34 10.07
CA ILE A 78 -16.17 1.95 11.49
C ILE A 78 -16.89 3.01 12.33
N LEU A 79 -16.66 4.29 12.07
CA LEU A 79 -17.29 5.37 12.80
C LEU A 79 -18.81 5.38 12.60
N ILE A 80 -19.28 5.22 11.36
CA ILE A 80 -20.70 5.30 10.99
C ILE A 80 -21.48 3.97 11.16
N ASP A 81 -20.86 2.93 11.71
CA ASP A 81 -21.47 1.59 11.89
C ASP A 81 -21.97 0.96 10.58
N PHE A 82 -21.41 1.34 9.43
CA PHE A 82 -21.80 0.77 8.13
C PHE A 82 -21.21 -0.63 7.90
N ILE A 83 -20.45 -1.16 8.85
CA ILE A 83 -20.07 -2.58 8.84
C ILE A 83 -21.29 -3.38 9.28
N PRO A 84 -21.95 -4.15 8.40
CA PRO A 84 -23.10 -4.94 8.79
C PRO A 84 -22.69 -5.88 9.93
N LYS A 85 -23.37 -5.75 11.06
CA LYS A 85 -23.27 -6.75 12.13
C LYS A 85 -23.86 -8.03 11.57
N LYS A 86 -23.01 -9.03 11.28
CA LYS A 86 -23.47 -10.40 11.07
C LYS A 86 -24.08 -10.95 12.35
#